data_AF-A0A0M8SR71-F1
#
_entry.id   AF-A0A0M8SR71-F1
#
_cell.length_a   1.000
_cell.length_b   1.000
_cell.length_c   1.000
_cell.angle_alpha   90.00
_cell.angle_beta   90.00
_cell.angle_gamma   90.00
#
_symmetry.space_group_name_H-M   'P 1'
#
loop_
_entity.id
_entity.type
_entity.pdbx_description
1 polymer ?
#
loop_
_entity_poly.entity_id
_entity_poly.type
_entity_poly.pdbx_seq_one_letter_code
_entity_poly.pdbx_strand_id
1 'polypeptide(L)'
;MRGWKVEAADGNIGKVDHHSDDVGSAHLVVDTGPWIFGKRVLLPAGTVTRLDPDEKKIHVALTRDQVKDSPEYQPATHLDDPTYRDMIGRYYGAPLP
;
A
#
# COMPACT_ATOMS: atom_id res chain seq x y z
N MET A 1 3.90 10.23 -7.15
CA MET A 1 2.46 9.94 -6.98
C MET A 1 1.89 10.35 -5.61
N ARG A 2 2.58 11.18 -4.82
CA ARG A 2 2.08 11.60 -3.49
C ARG A 2 0.74 12.34 -3.59
N GLY A 3 -0.19 12.03 -2.69
CA GLY A 3 -1.54 12.61 -2.65
C GLY A 3 -2.56 11.99 -3.59
N TRP A 4 -2.19 10.97 -4.37
CA TRP A 4 -3.14 10.22 -5.21
C TRP A 4 -4.06 9.37 -4.35
N LYS A 5 -5.32 9.21 -4.79
CA LYS A 5 -6.27 8.34 -4.10
C LYS A 5 -5.93 6.88 -4.35
N VAL A 6 -6.12 6.04 -3.34
CA VAL A 6 -5.97 4.60 -3.47
C VAL A 6 -7.32 3.94 -3.31
N GLU A 7 -7.70 3.16 -4.30
CA GLU A 7 -8.96 2.44 -4.41
C GLU A 7 -8.67 0.94 -4.32
N ALA A 8 -9.21 0.31 -3.28
CA ALA A 8 -9.32 -1.13 -3.20
C ALA A 8 -10.42 -1.63 -4.16
N ALA A 9 -10.48 -2.95 -4.36
CA ALA A 9 -11.49 -3.60 -5.19
C ALA A 9 -12.94 -3.31 -4.74
N ASP A 10 -13.12 -2.99 -3.45
CA ASP A 10 -14.39 -2.74 -2.77
C ASP A 10 -14.53 -1.28 -2.25
N GLY A 11 -13.62 -0.39 -2.62
CA GLY A 11 -13.77 1.06 -2.44
C GLY A 11 -12.53 1.81 -1.97
N ASN A 12 -12.68 3.10 -1.68
CA ASN A 12 -11.56 3.96 -1.29
C ASN A 12 -10.96 3.55 0.07
N ILE A 13 -9.63 3.43 0.10
CA ILE A 13 -8.86 3.09 1.31
C ILE A 13 -8.01 4.26 1.82
N GLY A 14 -7.92 5.36 1.08
CA GLY A 14 -7.14 6.53 1.47
C GLY A 14 -6.33 7.11 0.32
N LYS A 15 -5.11 7.55 0.63
CA LYS A 15 -4.24 8.28 -0.31
C LYS A 15 -2.77 7.91 -0.13
N VAL A 16 -1.99 8.06 -1.20
CA VAL A 16 -0.53 7.82 -1.18
C VAL A 16 0.15 8.90 -0.33
N ASP A 17 0.76 8.51 0.79
CA ASP A 17 1.62 9.39 1.59
C ASP A 17 3.07 9.34 1.11
N HIS A 18 3.58 8.16 0.76
CA HIS A 18 4.93 7.98 0.23
C HIS A 18 4.93 6.90 -0.86
N HIS A 19 5.92 6.94 -1.75
CA HIS A 19 6.14 5.89 -2.75
C HIS A 19 7.63 5.77 -3.03
N SER A 20 8.08 4.56 -3.34
CA SER A 20 9.43 4.27 -3.79
C SER A 20 9.36 3.54 -5.13
N ASP A 21 10.14 4.00 -6.10
CA ASP A 21 10.31 3.40 -7.43
C ASP A 21 11.59 2.56 -7.55
N ASP A 22 12.20 2.19 -6.42
CA ASP A 22 13.44 1.41 -6.39
C ASP A 22 13.29 0.07 -7.13
N VAL A 23 14.23 -0.21 -8.04
CA VAL A 23 14.15 -1.34 -8.97
C VAL A 23 14.19 -2.65 -8.20
N GLY A 24 13.08 -3.41 -8.24
CA GLY A 24 12.92 -4.66 -7.51
C GLY A 24 12.35 -4.53 -6.10
N SER A 25 12.02 -3.31 -5.65
CA SER A 25 11.41 -3.08 -4.34
C SER A 25 10.42 -1.90 -4.32
N ALA A 26 9.77 -1.66 -5.45
CA ALA A 26 8.77 -0.62 -5.60
C ALA A 26 7.58 -0.86 -4.66
N HIS A 27 7.22 0.17 -3.90
CA HIS A 27 6.14 0.10 -2.91
C HIS A 27 5.47 1.46 -2.73
N LEU A 28 4.22 1.40 -2.25
CA LEU A 28 3.35 2.53 -1.97
C LEU A 28 3.03 2.54 -0.48
N VAL A 29 3.31 3.63 0.19
CA VAL A 29 2.83 3.87 1.55
C VAL A 29 1.53 4.64 1.45
N VAL A 30 0.45 4.04 1.95
CA VAL A 30 -0.90 4.59 1.90
C VAL A 30 -1.29 5.08 3.29
N ASP A 31 -1.66 6.36 3.37
CA ASP A 31 -2.34 6.94 4.52
C ASP A 31 -3.83 6.66 4.39
N THR A 32 -4.33 5.83 5.31
CA THR A 32 -5.74 5.44 5.34
C THR A 32 -6.64 6.46 6.03
N GLY A 33 -6.03 7.50 6.62
CA GLY A 33 -6.74 8.55 7.34
C GLY A 33 -7.66 7.97 8.43
N PRO A 34 -8.81 8.59 8.72
CA PRO A 34 -9.64 8.21 9.87
C PRO A 34 -10.27 6.81 9.76
N TRP A 35 -10.21 6.19 8.58
CA TRP A 35 -10.92 4.94 8.29
C TRP A 35 -10.40 3.73 9.08
N ILE A 36 -9.10 3.66 9.38
CA ILE A 36 -8.51 2.67 10.32
C ILE A 36 -7.61 3.35 11.38
N PHE A 37 -8.10 4.44 11.99
CA PHE A 37 -7.37 5.21 13.02
C PHE A 37 -6.07 5.88 12.54
N GLY A 38 -5.99 6.28 11.26
CA GLY A 38 -4.83 7.01 10.72
C GLY A 38 -3.62 6.14 10.45
N LYS A 39 -3.78 4.81 10.44
CA LYS A 39 -2.68 3.89 10.17
C LYS A 39 -2.13 4.07 8.76
N ARG A 40 -0.82 3.95 8.63
CA ARG A 40 -0.16 3.87 7.32
C ARG A 40 0.11 2.41 7.00
N VAL A 41 -0.07 2.04 5.75
CA VAL A 41 0.18 0.67 5.28
C VAL A 41 1.14 0.70 4.11
N LEU A 42 2.00 -0.31 4.00
CA LEU A 42 2.90 -0.48 2.87
C LEU A 42 2.32 -1.52 1.91
N LEU A 43 2.04 -1.08 0.68
CA LEU A 43 1.52 -1.90 -0.40
C LEU A 43 2.62 -2.13 -1.44
N PRO A 44 2.99 -3.37 -1.76
CA PRO A 44 3.92 -3.66 -2.85
C PRO A 44 3.33 -3.21 -4.19
N ALA A 45 4.19 -2.78 -5.12
CA ALA A 45 3.75 -2.39 -6.46
C ALA A 45 3.03 -3.53 -7.21
N GLY A 46 3.33 -4.80 -6.90
CA GLY A 46 2.65 -5.96 -7.47
C GLY A 46 1.16 -6.08 -7.12
N THR A 47 0.68 -5.35 -6.11
CA THR A 47 -0.75 -5.31 -5.76
C THR A 47 -1.53 -4.30 -6.60
N VAL A 48 -0.84 -3.42 -7.34
CA VAL A 48 -1.46 -2.39 -8.19
C VAL A 48 -1.99 -3.05 -9.45
N THR A 49 -3.28 -2.89 -9.71
CA THR A 49 -3.97 -3.43 -10.89
C THR A 49 -4.11 -2.39 -11.99
N ARG A 50 -4.28 -1.12 -11.62
CA ARG A 50 -4.48 -0.03 -12.57
C ARG A 50 -4.04 1.32 -12.01
N LEU A 51 -3.53 2.17 -12.89
CA LEU A 51 -3.20 3.56 -12.60
C LEU A 51 -4.07 4.46 -13.48
N ASP A 52 -4.77 5.41 -12.88
CA ASP A 52 -5.57 6.41 -13.58
C ASP A 52 -4.98 7.80 -13.32
N PRO A 53 -4.05 8.25 -14.19
CA PRO A 53 -3.37 9.52 -14.03
C PRO A 53 -4.28 10.74 -14.16
N ASP A 54 -5.31 10.66 -15.00
CA ASP A 54 -6.27 11.74 -15.21
C ASP A 54 -7.05 12.07 -13.93
N GLU A 55 -7.47 11.04 -13.19
CA GLU A 55 -8.18 11.20 -11.92
C GLU A 55 -7.26 11.20 -10.68
N LYS A 56 -5.95 11.00 -10.88
CA LYS A 56 -4.95 10.80 -9.82
C LYS A 56 -5.35 9.69 -8.85
N LYS A 57 -5.72 8.52 -9.40
CA LYS A 57 -6.13 7.32 -8.67
C LYS A 57 -5.20 6.13 -8.95
N ILE A 58 -5.02 5.31 -7.92
CA ILE A 58 -4.33 4.02 -7.99
C ILE A 58 -5.33 2.96 -7.55
N HIS A 59 -5.57 1.97 -8.39
CA HIS A 59 -6.40 0.82 -8.08
C HIS A 59 -5.52 -0.37 -7.69
N VAL A 60 -5.87 -1.04 -6.61
CA VAL A 60 -5.20 -2.25 -6.11
C VAL A 60 -6.14 -3.44 -6.12
N ALA A 61 -5.59 -4.65 -6.25
CA ALA A 61 -6.35 -5.91 -6.19
C ALA A 61 -6.87 -6.24 -4.78
N LEU A 62 -6.43 -5.49 -3.77
CA LEU A 62 -6.73 -5.75 -2.37
C LEU A 62 -8.14 -5.27 -2.02
N THR A 63 -8.74 -5.88 -1.00
CA THR A 63 -9.95 -5.39 -0.35
C THR A 63 -9.63 -4.47 0.83
N ARG A 64 -10.62 -3.71 1.27
CA ARG A 64 -10.57 -2.89 2.48
C ARG A 64 -10.20 -3.71 3.72
N ASP A 65 -10.78 -4.89 3.90
CA ASP A 65 -10.45 -5.74 5.04
C ASP A 65 -9.00 -6.26 4.98
N GLN A 66 -8.49 -6.65 3.81
CA GLN A 66 -7.08 -7.03 3.66
C GLN A 66 -6.12 -5.90 4.02
N VAL A 67 -6.47 -4.67 3.63
CA VAL A 67 -5.69 -3.47 3.98
C VAL A 67 -5.73 -3.19 5.48
N LYS A 68 -6.88 -3.44 6.12
CA LYS A 68 -7.05 -3.27 7.57
C LYS A 68 -6.26 -4.29 8.38
N ASP A 69 -6.16 -5.53 7.89
CA ASP A 69 -5.37 -6.60 8.51
C ASP A 69 -3.87 -6.53 8.15
N SER A 70 -3.48 -5.62 7.27
CA SER A 70 -2.08 -5.40 6.90
C SER A 70 -1.26 -4.92 8.10
N PRO A 71 0.02 -5.32 8.20
CA PRO A 71 0.93 -4.76 9.21
C PRO A 71 1.01 -3.24 9.07
N GLU A 72 0.98 -2.53 10.20
CA GLU A 72 1.16 -1.09 10.23
C GLU A 72 2.58 -0.73 9.76
N TYR A 73 2.66 0.28 8.90
CA TYR A 73 3.91 0.86 8.45
C TYR A 73 4.35 2.00 9.38
N GLN A 74 5.47 1.79 10.08
CA GLN A 74 6.11 2.79 10.91
C GLN A 74 7.39 3.28 10.23
N PRO A 75 7.38 4.45 9.58
CA PRO A 75 8.52 4.93 8.79
C PRO A 75 9.80 5.14 9.62
N ALA A 76 9.67 5.46 10.91
CA ALA A 76 10.81 5.64 11.82
C ALA A 76 11.60 4.34 12.07
N THR A 77 10.98 3.18 11.85
CA THR A 77 11.54 1.86 12.19
C THR A 77 11.74 0.99 10.95
N HIS A 78 10.93 1.17 9.90
CA HIS A 78 10.80 0.20 8.81
C HIS A 78 11.33 0.65 7.44
N LEU A 79 11.78 1.90 7.28
CA LEU A 79 12.27 2.38 5.98
C LEU A 79 13.58 1.67 5.57
N ASP A 80 14.44 1.39 6.54
CA ASP A 80 15.75 0.77 6.36
C ASP A 80 15.81 -0.71 6.84
N ASP A 81 14.67 -1.30 7.24
CA ASP A 81 14.64 -2.70 7.73
C ASP A 81 14.32 -3.69 6.59
N PRO A 82 15.33 -4.44 6.09
CA PRO A 82 15.12 -5.46 5.06
C PRO A 82 14.21 -6.61 5.52
N THR A 83 14.14 -6.89 6.83
CA THR A 83 13.27 -7.93 7.41
C THR A 83 11.80 -7.56 7.28
N TYR A 84 11.49 -6.29 7.50
CA TYR A 84 10.13 -5.78 7.35
C TYR A 84 9.69 -5.81 5.87
N ARG A 85 10.58 -5.43 4.94
CA ARG A 85 10.29 -5.51 3.50
C ARG A 85 10.03 -6.95 3.05
N ASP A 86 10.82 -7.90 3.52
CA ASP A 86 10.65 -9.33 3.24
C ASP A 86 9.36 -9.90 3.86
N MET A 87 8.99 -9.48 5.07
CA MET A 87 7.71 -9.84 5.71
C MET A 87 6.51 -9.34 4.90
N ILE A 88 6.52 -8.07 4.47
CA ILE A 88 5.45 -7.51 3.63
C ILE A 88 5.41 -8.19 2.26
N GLY A 89 6.58 -8.45 1.67
CA GLY A 89 6.70 -9.23 0.44
C GLY A 89 6.06 -10.61 0.57
N ARG A 90 6.23 -11.32 1.70
CA ARG A 90 5.55 -12.60 1.95
C ARG A 90 4.05 -12.46 2.16
N TYR A 91 3.61 -11.44 2.89
CA TYR A 91 2.19 -11.20 3.17
C TYR A 91 1.38 -10.98 1.87
N TYR A 92 1.95 -10.27 0.89
CA TYR A 92 1.30 -9.98 -0.39
C TYR A 92 1.76 -10.87 -1.57
N GLY A 93 2.87 -11.59 -1.43
CA GLY A 93 3.47 -12.43 -2.48
C GLY A 93 3.04 -13.89 -2.46
N ALA A 94 2.33 -14.34 -1.42
CA ALA A 94 1.58 -15.58 -1.50
C ALA A 94 0.38 -15.37 -2.44
N PRO A 95 0.04 -16.34 -3.32
CA PRO A 95 -1.16 -16.23 -4.12
C PRO A 95 -2.35 -16.06 -3.17
N LEU A 96 -3.08 -14.95 -3.34
CA LEU A 96 -4.35 -14.76 -2.65
C LEU A 96 -5.23 -15.98 -2.97
N PRO A 97 -5.80 -16.65 -1.96
CA PRO A 97 -6.67 -17.80 -2.19
C PRO A 97 -7.93 -17.43 -2.99
#